data_AF-A0A538LNC5-F1
#
_entry.id   AF-A0A538LNC5-F1
#
_cell.length_a   1.000
_cell.length_b   1.000
_cell.length_c   1.000
_cell.angle_alpha   90.00
_cell.angle_beta   90.00
_cell.angle_gamma   90.00
#
_symmetry.space_group_name_H-M   'P 1'
#
loop_
_entity.id
_entity.type
_entity.pdbx_description
1 polymer ?
#
loop_
_entity_poly.entity_id
_entity_poly.type
_entity_poly.pdbx_seq_one_letter_code
_entity_poly.pdbx_strand_id
1 'polypeptide(L)'
;MRGHTGLDFVPQPMVRWLGPRGLAVTGMQVLLSGIFGAYSDKREIEAALKDPGESDFSGSEELWFDFLADTGDGFNPTFTTARLLAQEELQLSDDGTNHLTRRGDLLVLGGDLAYPAATAAEYRNRFLGPFAAALPARRDGSPGPTLISLAGNHDWYDGLTTFLRLFCNGRAIGAWQTEQTRSYFVARLPHGWWMMGIDLAFDFFIDEPQLSFFHRAARDLLSPGDNVILVTHRPSWLFDSVGEERLHTPIAMTNLQQFERDIIHDHGLRMPLVLAGDIHHYNRYESDDGRVQRITCGAGGAFLYPTDHLAGVLGWPDKDRMATYRQQSLYPDRRTSRRLRWGTLLAPFKNPSFIAFVAAFDIAFALIIRFSLTSGTNLRFHEVLDQTNPAKITSDILENPVGFPLLAGLAVVLVIFVDAPTWPRRIVIGLVHWLLEYALLMLVIWGVAHAVGDLPRTSFKIHLYVVSLSVTLDTLIFALGVGVICGYLASQLFSLYLFIMFTLFKRHATHAFSCQRIEDYRSCLRLHIDREGVLTLFPIGIRRVPRKWRTVSHHGGSHTFEPVDRPVEAHLIERPIRISPDR
;
A
#
# COMPACT_ATOMS: atom_id res chain seq x y z
N MET A 1 -0.06 -5.63 28.22
CA MET A 1 1.27 -6.24 28.50
C MET A 1 2.34 -5.30 27.97
N ARG A 2 3.09 -4.61 28.84
CA ARG A 2 4.27 -3.82 28.45
C ARG A 2 5.38 -4.83 28.12
N GLY A 3 5.82 -4.88 26.86
CA GLY A 3 6.80 -5.84 26.37
C GLY A 3 8.20 -5.60 26.96
N HIS A 4 8.96 -6.69 27.11
CA HIS A 4 10.27 -6.82 27.74
C HIS A 4 11.45 -6.03 27.09
N THR A 5 11.21 -4.90 26.42
CA THR A 5 12.23 -4.20 25.61
C THR A 5 12.49 -2.75 26.00
N GLY A 6 11.72 -2.16 26.94
CA GLY A 6 11.91 -0.75 27.35
C GLY A 6 11.52 0.29 26.29
N LEU A 7 11.04 -0.14 25.12
CA LEU A 7 10.61 0.72 24.01
C LEU A 7 9.18 1.24 24.22
N ASP A 8 8.93 2.49 23.82
CA ASP A 8 7.60 3.12 23.83
C ASP A 8 6.67 2.63 22.68
N PHE A 9 7.18 1.77 21.81
CA PHE A 9 6.45 1.18 20.68
C PHE A 9 6.86 -0.27 20.44
N VAL A 10 6.04 -1.00 19.68
CA VAL A 10 6.29 -2.40 19.31
C VAL A 10 6.54 -2.50 17.80
N PRO A 11 7.77 -2.80 17.35
CA PRO A 11 8.06 -3.07 15.94
C PRO A 11 7.08 -4.08 15.32
N GLN A 12 6.45 -3.71 14.20
CA GLN A 12 5.47 -4.56 13.53
C GLN A 12 6.06 -5.29 12.32
N PRO A 13 5.67 -6.54 12.06
CA PRO A 13 5.98 -7.20 10.80
C PRO A 13 5.15 -6.63 9.64
N MET A 14 5.55 -6.96 8.40
CA MET A 14 4.76 -6.68 7.20
C MET A 14 3.30 -7.10 7.36
N VAL A 15 2.37 -6.27 6.90
CA VAL A 15 0.94 -6.59 6.93
C VAL A 15 0.68 -7.85 6.12
N ARG A 16 -0.18 -8.72 6.66
CA ARG A 16 -0.67 -9.90 5.95
C ARG A 16 -1.90 -9.53 5.16
N TRP A 17 -1.70 -8.96 3.98
CA TRP A 17 -2.76 -8.45 3.11
C TRP A 17 -3.80 -9.52 2.71
N LEU A 18 -3.36 -10.76 2.48
CA LEU A 18 -4.28 -11.91 2.25
C LEU A 18 -4.87 -12.50 3.54
N GLY A 19 -4.43 -12.07 4.73
CA GLY A 19 -5.02 -12.54 5.98
C GLY A 19 -6.43 -11.95 6.18
N PRO A 20 -7.28 -12.58 7.02
CA PRO A 20 -8.65 -12.11 7.26
C PRO A 20 -8.76 -10.63 7.61
N ARG A 21 -7.85 -10.12 8.48
CA ARG A 21 -7.80 -8.70 8.83
C ARG A 21 -7.44 -7.80 7.64
N GLY A 22 -6.48 -8.23 6.81
CA GLY A 22 -6.09 -7.50 5.60
C GLY A 22 -7.25 -7.42 4.60
N LEU A 23 -7.85 -8.57 4.30
CA LEU A 23 -9.02 -8.67 3.41
C LEU A 23 -10.22 -7.84 3.91
N ALA A 24 -10.48 -7.84 5.23
CA ALA A 24 -11.54 -7.02 5.81
C ALA A 24 -11.28 -5.51 5.63
N VAL A 25 -10.04 -5.05 5.81
CA VAL A 25 -9.68 -3.64 5.57
C VAL A 25 -9.77 -3.28 4.09
N THR A 26 -9.28 -4.15 3.19
CA THR A 26 -9.44 -3.96 1.74
C THR A 26 -10.91 -3.94 1.32
N GLY A 27 -11.77 -4.75 1.96
CA GLY A 27 -13.22 -4.70 1.77
C GLY A 27 -13.83 -3.38 2.25
N MET A 28 -13.42 -2.90 3.42
CA MET A 28 -13.85 -1.60 3.97
C MET A 28 -13.43 -0.44 3.07
N GLN A 29 -12.22 -0.46 2.52
CA GLN A 29 -11.76 0.53 1.55
C GLN A 29 -12.71 0.66 0.37
N VAL A 30 -13.12 -0.46 -0.23
CA VAL A 30 -14.06 -0.48 -1.37
C VAL A 30 -15.42 0.13 -0.99
N LEU A 31 -15.91 -0.17 0.21
CA LEU A 31 -17.15 0.42 0.72
C LEU A 31 -17.01 1.92 0.93
N LEU A 32 -15.95 2.38 1.60
CA LEU A 32 -15.71 3.79 1.89
C LEU A 32 -15.50 4.60 0.60
N SER A 33 -14.71 4.10 -0.35
CA SER A 33 -14.52 4.74 -1.66
C SER A 33 -15.81 4.84 -2.49
N GLY A 34 -16.84 4.04 -2.18
CA GLY A 34 -18.15 4.15 -2.83
C GLY A 34 -19.11 5.13 -2.13
N ILE A 35 -18.92 5.38 -0.83
CA ILE A 35 -19.90 6.08 0.02
C ILE A 35 -19.42 7.50 0.41
N PHE A 36 -18.11 7.78 0.42
CA PHE A 36 -17.56 8.99 1.05
C PHE A 36 -18.06 10.32 0.48
N GLY A 37 -18.66 10.33 -0.72
CA GLY A 37 -19.40 11.49 -1.22
C GLY A 37 -20.60 11.94 -0.35
N ALA A 38 -20.98 11.17 0.68
CA ALA A 38 -22.11 11.45 1.57
C ALA A 38 -21.73 11.89 3.00
N TYR A 39 -20.44 12.00 3.34
CA TYR A 39 -19.99 12.39 4.69
C TYR A 39 -19.38 13.80 4.74
N SER A 40 -19.53 14.47 5.90
CA SER A 40 -18.95 15.80 6.16
C SER A 40 -17.42 15.74 6.06
N ASP A 41 -16.90 16.40 5.03
CA ASP A 41 -15.47 16.53 4.77
C ASP A 41 -14.81 17.37 5.87
N LYS A 42 -13.79 16.83 6.52
CA LYS A 42 -13.11 17.54 7.62
C LYS A 42 -12.25 18.70 7.13
N ARG A 43 -11.90 18.73 5.83
CA ARG A 43 -11.16 19.85 5.23
C ARG A 43 -11.95 21.16 5.32
N GLU A 44 -13.29 21.10 5.26
CA GLU A 44 -14.16 22.26 5.50
C GLU A 44 -14.05 22.76 6.95
N ILE A 45 -14.01 21.84 7.92
CA ILE A 45 -13.84 22.16 9.35
C ILE A 45 -12.45 22.74 9.62
N GLU A 46 -11.40 22.16 9.02
CA GLU A 46 -10.04 22.69 9.10
C GLU A 46 -9.96 24.13 8.57
N ALA A 47 -10.58 24.37 7.41
CA ALA A 47 -10.62 25.68 6.78
C ALA A 47 -11.31 26.74 7.65
N ALA A 48 -12.31 26.34 8.45
CA ALA A 48 -13.03 27.23 9.35
C ALA A 48 -12.30 27.49 10.68
N LEU A 49 -11.43 26.58 11.14
CA LEU A 49 -10.87 26.62 12.50
C LEU A 49 -9.39 27.01 12.58
N LYS A 50 -8.63 26.89 11.49
CA LYS A 50 -7.18 27.10 11.51
C LYS A 50 -6.72 27.92 10.31
N ASP A 51 -5.94 28.96 10.55
CA ASP A 51 -5.18 29.60 9.48
C ASP A 51 -4.14 28.60 8.92
N PRO A 52 -3.92 28.61 7.60
CA PRO A 52 -2.88 27.77 7.01
C PRO A 52 -1.51 28.24 7.54
N GLY A 53 -0.80 27.33 8.19
CA GLY A 53 0.60 27.55 8.52
C GLY A 53 1.42 27.46 7.24
N GLU A 54 2.21 28.49 6.95
CA GLU A 54 3.17 28.50 5.85
C GLU A 54 4.56 28.16 6.41
N SER A 55 5.17 27.11 5.88
CA SER A 55 6.59 26.83 6.15
C SER A 55 7.44 27.66 5.18
N ASP A 56 8.29 28.52 5.72
CA ASP A 56 9.11 29.46 4.95
C ASP A 56 10.62 29.15 5.12
N PHE A 57 11.23 28.67 4.04
CA PHE A 57 12.65 28.40 3.91
C PHE A 57 13.37 29.40 3.00
N SER A 58 12.69 30.45 2.53
CA SER A 58 13.22 31.41 1.55
C SER A 58 14.44 32.20 2.03
N GLY A 59 14.67 32.26 3.34
CA GLY A 59 15.85 32.90 3.94
C GLY A 59 17.16 32.13 3.77
N SER A 60 17.13 30.89 3.26
CA SER A 60 18.32 30.04 3.09
C SER A 60 18.96 30.26 1.71
N GLU A 61 20.30 30.31 1.65
CA GLU A 61 21.02 30.39 0.35
C GLU A 61 20.98 29.07 -0.44
N GLU A 62 20.91 27.95 0.26
CA GLU A 62 20.76 26.61 -0.29
C GLU A 62 19.81 25.81 0.61
N LEU A 63 19.15 24.80 0.08
CA LEU A 63 18.24 23.95 0.86
C LEU A 63 18.38 22.49 0.46
N TRP A 64 18.67 21.62 1.44
CA TRP A 64 18.52 20.18 1.30
C TRP A 64 17.17 19.75 1.84
N PHE A 65 16.48 18.87 1.12
CA PHE A 65 15.24 18.29 1.59
C PHE A 65 15.04 16.86 1.06
N ASP A 66 14.32 16.04 1.81
CA ASP A 66 14.09 14.63 1.49
C ASP A 66 12.61 14.39 1.18
N PHE A 67 12.31 13.46 0.26
CA PHE A 67 10.94 13.00 -0.02
C PHE A 67 10.82 11.48 0.17
N LEU A 68 9.77 11.06 0.87
CA LEU A 68 9.47 9.67 1.18
C LEU A 68 7.96 9.44 1.21
N ALA A 69 7.46 8.35 0.63
CA ALA A 69 6.05 7.98 0.69
C ALA A 69 5.85 6.49 0.99
N ASP A 70 4.62 6.11 1.36
CA ASP A 70 4.18 4.73 1.53
C ASP A 70 5.02 3.95 2.53
N THR A 71 4.90 4.33 3.80
CA THR A 71 5.66 3.76 4.90
C THR A 71 4.76 2.92 5.82
N GLY A 72 5.33 2.27 6.82
CA GLY A 72 4.54 1.66 7.88
C GLY A 72 3.83 0.34 7.53
N ASP A 73 4.15 -0.33 6.41
CA ASP A 73 3.68 -1.71 6.17
C ASP A 73 4.47 -2.72 7.01
N GLY A 74 5.76 -2.47 7.23
CA GLY A 74 6.54 -3.22 8.20
C GLY A 74 7.73 -2.43 8.75
N PHE A 75 8.20 -2.86 9.92
CA PHE A 75 9.29 -2.20 10.64
C PHE A 75 10.59 -2.16 9.84
N ASN A 76 11.04 -3.29 9.30
CA ASN A 76 12.34 -3.38 8.62
C ASN A 76 12.50 -2.36 7.48
N PRO A 77 11.61 -2.32 6.46
CA PRO A 77 11.77 -1.37 5.37
C PRO A 77 11.59 0.08 5.83
N THR A 78 10.58 0.36 6.67
CA THR A 78 10.29 1.71 7.19
C THR A 78 11.44 2.27 8.03
N PHE A 79 11.98 1.47 8.94
CA PHE A 79 13.10 1.88 9.77
C PHE A 79 14.38 2.05 8.94
N THR A 80 14.57 1.23 7.90
CA THR A 80 15.75 1.34 7.04
C THR A 80 15.77 2.65 6.26
N THR A 81 14.65 3.05 5.68
CA THR A 81 14.54 4.35 4.97
C THR A 81 14.61 5.51 5.95
N ALA A 82 13.90 5.46 7.08
CA ALA A 82 13.99 6.49 8.12
C ALA A 82 15.42 6.68 8.64
N ARG A 83 16.16 5.58 8.89
CA ARG A 83 17.56 5.62 9.33
C ARG A 83 18.46 6.25 8.27
N LEU A 84 18.26 5.95 6.99
CA LEU A 84 19.03 6.54 5.90
C LEU A 84 18.81 8.06 5.82
N LEU A 85 17.55 8.50 5.89
CA LEU A 85 17.22 9.93 5.88
C LEU A 85 17.74 10.66 7.13
N ALA A 86 17.87 9.98 8.26
CA ALA A 86 18.42 10.56 9.48
C ALA A 86 19.95 10.84 9.42
N GLN A 87 20.68 10.21 8.49
CA GLN A 87 22.14 10.36 8.38
C GLN A 87 22.52 11.76 7.92
N GLU A 88 23.39 12.43 8.70
CA GLU A 88 23.89 13.79 8.41
C GLU A 88 24.53 13.90 7.03
N GLU A 89 25.32 12.89 6.67
CA GLU A 89 25.94 12.78 5.36
C GLU A 89 25.71 11.38 4.80
N LEU A 90 25.45 11.31 3.50
CA LEU A 90 25.33 10.07 2.76
C LEU A 90 26.18 10.15 1.50
N GLN A 91 27.13 9.23 1.38
CA GLN A 91 27.94 9.08 0.19
C GLN A 91 27.22 8.14 -0.79
N LEU A 92 26.94 8.65 -1.98
CA LEU A 92 26.26 7.96 -3.05
C LEU A 92 27.18 7.88 -4.26
N SER A 93 27.13 6.79 -5.02
CA SER A 93 27.96 6.63 -6.21
C SER A 93 27.12 6.29 -7.44
N ASP A 94 27.46 6.88 -8.57
CA ASP A 94 26.93 6.53 -9.89
C ASP A 94 28.03 6.60 -10.95
N ASP A 95 28.16 5.55 -11.77
CA ASP A 95 29.16 5.46 -12.86
C ASP A 95 30.60 5.90 -12.49
N GLY A 96 31.04 5.61 -11.26
CA GLY A 96 32.38 5.98 -10.75
C GLY A 96 32.50 7.39 -10.19
N THR A 97 31.43 8.19 -10.23
CA THR A 97 31.35 9.51 -9.58
C THR A 97 30.77 9.36 -8.18
N ASN A 98 31.43 9.94 -7.18
CA ASN A 98 30.94 10.00 -5.81
C ASN A 98 30.24 11.34 -5.55
N HIS A 99 29.04 11.27 -5.00
CA HIS A 99 28.23 12.39 -4.56
C HIS A 99 28.12 12.34 -3.04
N LEU A 100 28.65 13.35 -2.36
CA LEU A 100 28.40 13.54 -0.94
C LEU A 100 27.13 14.37 -0.80
N THR A 101 26.11 13.80 -0.15
CA THR A 101 24.83 14.47 0.08
C THR A 101 24.63 14.72 1.56
N ARG A 102 23.86 15.75 1.91
CA ARG A 102 23.54 16.09 3.30
C ARG A 102 22.10 15.74 3.63
N ARG A 103 21.82 15.46 4.90
CA ARG A 103 20.45 15.32 5.40
C ARG A 103 19.61 16.54 5.03
N GLY A 104 18.36 16.31 4.64
CA GLY A 104 17.42 17.40 4.45
C GLY A 104 17.10 18.15 5.74
N ASP A 105 17.06 19.48 5.67
CA ASP A 105 16.51 20.33 6.72
C ASP A 105 14.96 20.27 6.71
N LEU A 106 14.38 19.81 5.60
CA LEU A 106 12.96 19.51 5.42
C LEU A 106 12.77 18.05 4.99
N LEU A 107 11.86 17.34 5.65
CA LEU A 107 11.36 16.03 5.22
C LEU A 107 9.90 16.17 4.75
N VAL A 108 9.65 15.80 3.49
CA VAL A 108 8.32 15.78 2.88
C VAL A 108 7.83 14.34 2.79
N LEU A 109 6.69 14.07 3.42
CA LEU A 109 6.03 12.77 3.35
C LEU A 109 4.89 12.78 2.33
N GLY A 110 4.95 11.87 1.36
CA GLY A 110 3.97 11.77 0.28
C GLY A 110 2.70 10.99 0.60
N GLY A 111 2.38 10.78 1.88
CA GLY A 111 1.19 10.05 2.33
C GLY A 111 1.39 8.54 2.53
N ASP A 112 0.33 7.91 3.03
CA ASP A 112 0.24 6.46 3.29
C ASP A 112 1.27 5.99 4.32
N LEU A 113 1.14 6.50 5.55
CA LEU A 113 2.19 6.38 6.56
C LEU A 113 2.05 5.19 7.51
N ALA A 114 0.86 4.59 7.57
CA ALA A 114 0.58 3.46 8.46
C ALA A 114 -0.45 2.48 7.87
N TYR A 115 -0.02 1.23 7.66
CA TYR A 115 -0.88 0.16 7.16
C TYR A 115 -1.31 -0.83 8.24
N PRO A 116 -2.41 -1.59 8.06
CA PRO A 116 -3.36 -1.49 6.94
C PRO A 116 -4.31 -0.30 7.06
N ALA A 117 -4.40 0.32 8.24
CA ALA A 117 -5.26 1.47 8.51
C ALA A 117 -4.62 2.39 9.56
N ALA A 118 -4.86 3.69 9.39
CA ALA A 118 -4.28 4.80 10.15
C ALA A 118 -4.80 4.97 11.59
N THR A 119 -4.96 3.88 12.34
CA THR A 119 -5.31 4.00 13.77
C THR A 119 -4.12 4.55 14.58
N ALA A 120 -4.40 5.22 15.70
CA ALA A 120 -3.36 5.74 16.59
C ALA A 120 -2.32 4.68 17.05
N ALA A 121 -2.76 3.42 17.20
CA ALA A 121 -1.87 2.32 17.56
C ALA A 121 -0.95 1.91 16.39
N GLU A 122 -1.48 1.87 15.16
CA GLU A 122 -0.69 1.55 13.97
C GLU A 122 0.32 2.67 13.68
N TYR A 123 -0.07 3.95 13.71
CA TYR A 123 0.88 5.07 13.59
C TYR A 123 2.01 5.00 14.61
N ARG A 124 1.66 4.77 15.90
CA ARG A 124 2.67 4.67 16.96
C ARG A 124 3.71 3.60 16.66
N ASN A 125 3.25 2.42 16.28
CA ASN A 125 4.10 1.23 16.18
C ASN A 125 4.79 1.08 14.83
N ARG A 126 4.23 1.66 13.76
CA ARG A 126 4.68 1.47 12.38
C ARG A 126 5.38 2.70 11.82
N PHE A 127 5.09 3.88 12.34
CA PHE A 127 5.66 5.14 11.85
C PHE A 127 6.40 5.92 12.95
N LEU A 128 5.67 6.43 13.95
CA LEU A 128 6.21 7.35 14.96
C LEU A 128 7.39 6.76 15.73
N GLY A 129 7.24 5.52 16.21
CA GLY A 129 8.30 4.80 16.92
C GLY A 129 9.54 4.55 16.07
N PRO A 130 9.40 3.92 14.87
CA PRO A 130 10.52 3.72 13.95
C PRO A 130 11.24 5.02 13.56
N PHE A 131 10.51 6.09 13.25
CA PHE A 131 11.11 7.38 12.96
C PHE A 131 11.81 7.94 14.20
N ALA A 132 11.14 8.05 15.34
CA ALA A 132 11.78 8.55 16.56
C ALA A 132 13.04 7.77 16.97
N ALA A 133 13.11 6.46 16.66
CA ALA A 133 14.29 5.64 16.86
C ALA A 133 15.39 5.84 15.80
N ALA A 134 15.04 6.32 14.60
CA ALA A 134 15.98 6.62 13.52
C ALA A 134 16.67 7.97 13.73
N LEU A 135 15.92 8.99 14.15
CA LEU A 135 16.45 10.30 14.55
C LEU A 135 15.92 10.68 15.95
N PRO A 136 16.58 10.23 17.02
CA PRO A 136 16.16 10.55 18.39
C PRO A 136 16.16 12.05 18.68
N ALA A 137 15.24 12.49 19.54
CA ALA A 137 15.18 13.88 19.98
C ALA A 137 16.52 14.36 20.55
N ARG A 138 16.91 15.60 20.21
CA ARG A 138 18.17 16.20 20.65
C ARG A 138 18.09 16.55 22.13
N ARG A 139 19.14 16.29 22.89
CA ARG A 139 19.16 16.49 24.36
C ARG A 139 19.16 17.95 24.77
N ASP A 140 19.74 18.80 23.93
CA ASP A 140 19.81 20.25 24.14
C ASP A 140 18.50 20.96 23.78
N GLY A 141 17.49 20.23 23.30
CA GLY A 141 16.23 20.80 22.83
C GLY A 141 16.36 21.65 21.58
N SER A 142 17.52 21.61 20.90
CA SER A 142 17.71 22.31 19.64
C SER A 142 16.73 21.78 18.59
N PRO A 143 16.17 22.67 17.74
CA PRO A 143 15.24 22.26 16.71
C PRO A 143 15.93 21.28 15.76
N GLY A 144 15.23 20.19 15.44
CA GLY A 144 15.63 19.31 14.35
C GLY A 144 14.98 19.71 13.03
N PRO A 145 15.13 18.89 11.98
CA PRO A 145 14.57 19.19 10.67
C PRO A 145 13.04 19.27 10.70
N THR A 146 12.49 20.16 9.87
CA THR A 146 11.04 20.30 9.68
C THR A 146 10.47 19.09 8.96
N LEU A 147 9.25 18.70 9.31
CA LEU A 147 8.50 17.62 8.68
C LEU A 147 7.14 18.15 8.21
N ILE A 148 6.86 17.92 6.93
CA ILE A 148 5.57 18.21 6.30
C ILE A 148 5.07 16.90 5.67
N SER A 149 3.78 16.65 5.72
CA SER A 149 3.16 15.42 5.23
C SER A 149 1.88 15.71 4.47
N LEU A 150 1.68 14.98 3.38
CA LEU A 150 0.36 14.74 2.82
C LEU A 150 -0.28 13.51 3.44
N ALA A 151 -1.60 13.46 3.37
CA ALA A 151 -2.38 12.27 3.68
C ALA A 151 -2.60 11.44 2.41
N GLY A 152 -2.40 10.13 2.51
CA GLY A 152 -2.81 9.14 1.53
C GLY A 152 -4.18 8.54 1.86
N ASN A 153 -4.70 7.70 0.98
CA ASN A 153 -5.97 6.99 1.17
C ASN A 153 -6.01 6.16 2.45
N HIS A 154 -4.89 5.55 2.88
CA HIS A 154 -4.86 4.78 4.13
C HIS A 154 -4.93 5.67 5.38
N ASP A 155 -4.48 6.93 5.27
CA ASP A 155 -4.58 7.94 6.33
C ASP A 155 -6.03 8.44 6.52
N TRP A 156 -6.86 8.31 5.48
CA TRP A 156 -8.25 8.73 5.48
C TRP A 156 -9.25 7.71 6.06
N TYR A 157 -8.85 6.46 6.36
CA TYR A 157 -9.78 5.44 6.86
C TYR A 157 -10.42 5.73 8.22
N ASP A 158 -9.81 6.58 9.05
CA ASP A 158 -10.42 7.06 10.31
C ASP A 158 -11.08 8.44 10.16
N GLY A 159 -11.34 8.83 8.91
CA GLY A 159 -11.76 10.17 8.52
C GLY A 159 -10.70 11.22 8.80
N LEU A 160 -9.41 10.94 8.58
CA LEU A 160 -8.27 11.86 8.73
C LEU A 160 -8.00 12.31 10.19
N THR A 161 -8.69 11.75 11.18
CA THR A 161 -8.65 12.25 12.57
C THR A 161 -7.25 12.12 13.17
N THR A 162 -6.64 10.94 13.03
CA THR A 162 -5.34 10.67 13.62
C THR A 162 -4.24 11.44 12.91
N PHE A 163 -4.32 11.57 11.58
CA PHE A 163 -3.39 12.37 10.79
C PHE A 163 -3.33 13.82 11.27
N LEU A 164 -4.47 14.51 11.35
CA LEU A 164 -4.52 15.91 11.82
C LEU A 164 -3.98 16.08 13.24
N ARG A 165 -4.22 15.10 14.11
CA ARG A 165 -3.72 15.14 15.49
C ARG A 165 -2.20 15.04 15.57
N LEU A 166 -1.59 14.27 14.67
CA LEU A 166 -0.16 13.98 14.69
C LEU A 166 0.66 15.00 13.92
N PHE A 167 0.22 15.37 12.72
CA PHE A 167 1.00 16.20 11.79
C PHE A 167 0.57 17.66 11.78
N CYS A 168 -0.68 17.97 12.13
CA CYS A 168 -1.25 19.31 11.96
C CYS A 168 -1.33 20.15 13.26
N ASN A 169 -0.49 19.84 14.26
CA ASN A 169 -0.53 20.46 15.60
C ASN A 169 0.86 20.71 16.22
N GLY A 170 1.92 20.86 15.42
CA GLY A 170 3.23 21.27 15.97
C GLY A 170 3.93 20.23 16.85
N ARG A 171 3.73 18.93 16.61
CA ARG A 171 4.33 17.85 17.40
C ARG A 171 5.72 17.46 16.91
N ALA A 172 6.56 17.00 17.84
CA ALA A 172 7.83 16.38 17.52
C ALA A 172 7.69 14.87 17.33
N ILE A 173 8.42 14.31 16.36
CA ILE A 173 8.57 12.87 16.10
C ILE A 173 10.07 12.57 16.15
N GLY A 174 10.57 12.13 17.30
CA GLY A 174 12.02 12.15 17.51
C GLY A 174 12.54 13.59 17.45
N ALA A 175 13.51 13.86 16.58
CA ALA A 175 13.96 15.23 16.31
C ALA A 175 13.20 15.93 15.18
N TRP A 176 12.37 15.24 14.39
CA TRP A 176 11.58 15.90 13.34
C TRP A 176 10.47 16.74 13.95
N GLN A 177 10.29 17.95 13.45
CA GLN A 177 9.29 18.89 13.95
C GLN A 177 8.20 19.15 12.90
N THR A 178 6.94 18.83 13.22
CA THR A 178 5.82 19.12 12.31
C THR A 178 5.45 20.59 12.36
N GLU A 179 5.11 21.20 11.23
CA GLU A 179 4.73 22.63 11.17
C GLU A 179 3.35 22.91 10.57
N GLN A 180 2.86 22.05 9.66
CA GLN A 180 1.59 22.30 8.97
C GLN A 180 0.41 22.35 9.96
N THR A 181 -0.66 23.02 9.54
CA THR A 181 -1.92 23.12 10.31
C THR A 181 -3.10 22.44 9.63
N ARG A 182 -2.93 22.03 8.37
CA ARG A 182 -3.92 21.40 7.50
C ARG A 182 -3.35 20.17 6.79
N SER A 183 -4.19 19.36 6.16
CA SER A 183 -3.75 18.18 5.39
C SER A 183 -3.11 18.48 4.03
N TYR A 184 -3.29 19.70 3.54
CA TYR A 184 -2.65 20.28 2.36
C TYR A 184 -1.82 21.50 2.76
N PHE A 185 -0.84 21.88 1.95
CA PHE A 185 0.10 22.95 2.31
C PHE A 185 0.70 23.70 1.11
N VAL A 186 1.23 24.88 1.40
CA VAL A 186 2.18 25.61 0.55
C VAL A 186 3.42 25.87 1.40
N ALA A 187 4.59 25.59 0.83
CA ALA A 187 5.88 25.90 1.46
C ALA A 187 6.72 26.76 0.51
N ARG A 188 7.31 27.82 1.05
CA ARG A 188 8.19 28.72 0.32
C ARG A 188 9.62 28.23 0.42
N LEU A 189 10.29 28.07 -0.71
CA LEU A 189 11.67 27.59 -0.79
C LEU A 189 12.59 28.73 -1.34
N PRO A 190 13.91 28.57 -1.27
CA PRO A 190 14.86 29.53 -1.85
C PRO A 190 14.68 29.71 -3.37
N HIS A 191 15.18 30.83 -3.89
CA HIS A 191 15.34 31.07 -5.34
C HIS A 191 14.06 30.95 -6.18
N GLY A 192 12.93 31.42 -5.65
CA GLY A 192 11.65 31.41 -6.38
C GLY A 192 11.04 30.02 -6.55
N TRP A 193 11.50 29.05 -5.75
CA TRP A 193 10.89 27.74 -5.66
C TRP A 193 9.79 27.71 -4.61
N TRP A 194 8.73 26.96 -4.90
CA TRP A 194 7.60 26.72 -4.03
C TRP A 194 7.24 25.25 -4.06
N MET A 195 6.65 24.76 -2.98
CA MET A 195 6.09 23.42 -2.93
C MET A 195 4.60 23.50 -2.60
N MET A 196 3.78 22.81 -3.37
CA MET A 196 2.35 22.70 -3.14
C MET A 196 2.00 21.23 -2.91
N GLY A 197 1.43 20.92 -1.76
CA GLY A 197 0.96 19.59 -1.44
C GLY A 197 -0.55 19.52 -1.45
N ILE A 198 -1.14 18.70 -2.32
CA ILE A 198 -2.61 18.55 -2.44
C ILE A 198 -3.11 17.27 -1.77
N ASP A 199 -4.20 17.38 -1.03
CA ASP A 199 -4.88 16.23 -0.40
C ASP A 199 -6.04 15.77 -1.28
N LEU A 200 -5.85 14.61 -1.92
CA LEU A 200 -6.82 13.99 -2.83
C LEU A 200 -7.74 12.95 -2.15
N ALA A 201 -7.59 12.68 -0.85
CA ALA A 201 -8.38 11.68 -0.12
C ALA A 201 -8.52 10.31 -0.83
N PHE A 202 -9.72 9.96 -1.30
CA PHE A 202 -10.02 8.76 -2.11
C PHE A 202 -10.27 9.10 -3.60
N ASP A 203 -9.57 10.11 -4.11
CA ASP A 203 -9.65 10.60 -5.50
C ASP A 203 -10.97 11.26 -5.89
N PHE A 204 -11.72 11.70 -4.88
CA PHE A 204 -12.86 12.58 -5.08
C PHE A 204 -12.40 13.99 -5.46
N PHE A 205 -13.36 14.84 -5.81
CA PHE A 205 -13.12 16.25 -6.12
C PHE A 205 -12.32 16.94 -5.00
N ILE A 206 -11.39 17.81 -5.41
CA ILE A 206 -10.76 18.77 -4.51
C ILE A 206 -11.88 19.68 -4.00
N ASP A 207 -12.01 19.78 -2.69
CA ASP A 207 -13.04 20.56 -2.05
C ASP A 207 -12.83 22.07 -2.27
N GLU A 208 -13.92 22.83 -2.30
CA GLU A 208 -13.89 24.27 -2.55
C GLU A 208 -12.96 25.04 -1.59
N PRO A 209 -12.89 24.74 -0.27
CA PRO A 209 -11.95 25.40 0.62
C PRO A 209 -10.47 25.22 0.25
N GLN A 210 -10.09 24.03 -0.21
CA GLN A 210 -8.74 23.72 -0.65
C GLN A 210 -8.41 24.43 -1.97
N LEU A 211 -9.32 24.41 -2.96
CA LEU A 211 -9.15 25.17 -4.20
C LEU A 211 -9.00 26.66 -3.92
N SER A 212 -9.89 27.21 -3.10
CA SER A 212 -9.84 28.60 -2.65
C SER A 212 -8.53 28.95 -1.93
N PHE A 213 -7.96 28.03 -1.15
CA PHE A 213 -6.66 28.19 -0.51
C PHE A 213 -5.53 28.32 -1.55
N PHE A 214 -5.46 27.41 -2.52
CA PHE A 214 -4.42 27.45 -3.55
C PHE A 214 -4.58 28.63 -4.51
N HIS A 215 -5.80 29.04 -4.84
CA HIS A 215 -6.04 30.28 -5.61
C HIS A 215 -5.53 31.51 -4.88
N ARG A 216 -5.78 31.62 -3.57
CA ARG A 216 -5.23 32.73 -2.76
C ARG A 216 -3.70 32.68 -2.72
N ALA A 217 -3.12 31.51 -2.47
CA ALA A 217 -1.67 31.36 -2.46
C ALA A 217 -1.02 31.76 -3.81
N ALA A 218 -1.54 31.23 -4.91
CA ALA A 218 -1.03 31.51 -6.26
C ALA A 218 -1.15 33.00 -6.65
N ARG A 219 -2.20 33.69 -6.18
CA ARG A 219 -2.42 35.12 -6.45
C ARG A 219 -1.64 36.04 -5.52
N ASP A 220 -1.58 35.73 -4.23
CA ASP A 220 -1.15 36.66 -3.19
C ASP A 220 0.33 36.45 -2.79
N LEU A 221 0.88 35.24 -2.99
CA LEU A 221 2.22 34.87 -2.52
C LEU A 221 3.21 34.63 -3.66
N LEU A 222 2.76 33.99 -4.75
CA LEU A 222 3.62 33.60 -5.88
C LEU A 222 3.69 34.69 -6.95
N SER A 223 4.81 34.74 -7.67
CA SER A 223 4.99 35.60 -8.84
C SER A 223 5.00 34.80 -10.14
N PRO A 224 4.54 35.36 -11.27
CA PRO A 224 4.66 34.71 -12.57
C PRO A 224 6.11 34.31 -12.87
N GLY A 225 6.31 33.07 -13.30
CA GLY A 225 7.62 32.46 -13.51
C GLY A 225 8.18 31.71 -12.29
N ASP A 226 7.60 31.81 -11.10
CA ASP A 226 8.01 30.98 -9.97
C ASP A 226 7.88 29.48 -10.29
N ASN A 227 8.76 28.67 -9.70
CA ASN A 227 8.83 27.23 -9.91
C ASN A 227 8.08 26.47 -8.81
N VAL A 228 7.14 25.61 -9.18
CA VAL A 228 6.33 24.82 -8.26
C VAL A 228 6.71 23.34 -8.33
N ILE A 229 7.09 22.79 -7.19
CA ILE A 229 7.13 21.34 -6.94
C ILE A 229 5.74 20.93 -6.47
N LEU A 230 5.00 20.23 -7.32
CA LEU A 230 3.70 19.70 -6.97
C LEU A 230 3.86 18.34 -6.29
N VAL A 231 3.30 18.18 -5.10
CA VAL A 231 3.28 16.91 -4.37
C VAL A 231 1.84 16.42 -4.28
N THR A 232 1.62 15.20 -4.74
CA THR A 232 0.34 14.50 -4.65
C THR A 232 0.57 13.16 -3.95
N HIS A 233 -0.39 12.60 -3.23
CA HIS A 233 -0.16 11.25 -2.69
C HIS A 233 -0.20 10.18 -3.78
N ARG A 234 -1.05 10.36 -4.81
CA ARG A 234 -1.22 9.42 -5.93
C ARG A 234 -0.68 9.96 -7.26
N PRO A 235 0.00 9.12 -8.09
CA PRO A 235 0.46 9.49 -9.42
C PRO A 235 -0.65 9.36 -10.47
N SER A 236 -1.61 10.30 -10.50
CA SER A 236 -2.77 10.25 -11.41
C SER A 236 -2.40 10.18 -12.90
N TRP A 237 -1.17 10.54 -13.29
CA TRP A 237 -0.64 10.39 -14.66
C TRP A 237 -0.36 8.94 -15.07
N LEU A 238 -0.32 8.00 -14.12
CA LEU A 238 -0.19 6.58 -14.42
C LEU A 238 -1.51 5.91 -14.76
N PHE A 239 -2.60 6.67 -14.85
CA PHE A 239 -3.96 6.21 -15.13
C PHE A 239 -3.99 5.09 -16.19
N ASP A 240 -3.45 5.29 -17.40
CA ASP A 240 -3.51 4.27 -18.48
C ASP A 240 -2.47 3.14 -18.37
N SER A 241 -1.54 3.24 -17.41
CA SER A 241 -0.33 2.40 -17.36
C SER A 241 -0.32 1.36 -16.25
N VAL A 242 -1.17 1.52 -15.23
CA VAL A 242 -1.30 0.57 -14.12
C VAL A 242 -2.55 -0.26 -14.37
N GLY A 243 -2.39 -1.58 -14.50
CA GLY A 243 -3.48 -2.47 -14.95
C GLY A 243 -4.61 -2.71 -13.94
N GLU A 244 -4.82 -1.84 -12.95
CA GLU A 244 -5.84 -2.00 -11.92
C GLU A 244 -6.99 -1.03 -12.14
N GLU A 245 -8.21 -1.55 -12.32
CA GLU A 245 -9.41 -0.74 -12.56
C GLU A 245 -9.68 0.32 -11.47
N ARG A 246 -9.26 0.05 -10.23
CA ARG A 246 -9.40 1.01 -9.11
C ARG A 246 -8.54 2.25 -9.28
N LEU A 247 -7.45 2.17 -10.02
CA LEU A 247 -6.58 3.30 -10.35
C LEU A 247 -7.01 3.97 -11.67
N HIS A 248 -7.95 3.37 -12.40
CA HIS A 248 -8.56 3.88 -13.63
C HIS A 248 -9.85 4.68 -13.35
N THR A 249 -9.84 5.66 -12.44
CA THR A 249 -10.94 6.64 -12.30
C THR A 249 -10.68 7.92 -13.10
N PRO A 250 -11.42 8.22 -14.20
CA PRO A 250 -11.18 9.42 -15.01
C PRO A 250 -11.22 10.72 -14.19
N ILE A 251 -11.98 10.70 -13.10
CA ILE A 251 -12.11 11.79 -12.12
C ILE A 251 -10.74 12.18 -11.54
N ALA A 252 -9.89 11.21 -11.16
CA ALA A 252 -8.57 11.49 -10.57
C ALA A 252 -7.65 12.24 -11.54
N MET A 253 -7.69 11.87 -12.82
CA MET A 253 -6.96 12.55 -13.88
C MET A 253 -7.50 13.96 -14.11
N THR A 254 -8.83 14.10 -14.23
CA THR A 254 -9.48 15.40 -14.45
C THR A 254 -9.24 16.37 -13.31
N ASN A 255 -9.26 15.92 -12.05
CA ASN A 255 -9.01 16.78 -10.89
C ASN A 255 -7.60 17.36 -10.90
N LEU A 256 -6.59 16.53 -11.14
CA LEU A 256 -5.20 17.00 -11.22
C LEU A 256 -4.99 17.92 -12.42
N GLN A 257 -5.54 17.56 -13.58
CA GLN A 257 -5.50 18.40 -14.78
C GLN A 257 -6.13 19.77 -14.55
N GLN A 258 -7.29 19.80 -13.88
CA GLN A 258 -7.98 21.04 -13.55
C GLN A 258 -7.13 21.90 -12.60
N PHE A 259 -6.52 21.30 -11.58
CA PHE A 259 -5.62 22.00 -10.68
C PHE A 259 -4.41 22.59 -11.43
N GLU A 260 -3.75 21.81 -12.29
CA GLU A 260 -2.62 22.26 -13.12
C GLU A 260 -3.04 23.46 -14.01
N ARG A 261 -4.23 23.43 -14.59
CA ARG A 261 -4.75 24.55 -15.39
C ARG A 261 -5.05 25.79 -14.53
N ASP A 262 -5.93 25.65 -13.56
CA ASP A 262 -6.57 26.77 -12.85
C ASP A 262 -5.60 27.44 -11.85
N ILE A 263 -4.66 26.68 -11.27
CA ILE A 263 -3.71 27.18 -10.26
C ILE A 263 -2.36 27.49 -10.88
N ILE A 264 -1.77 26.56 -11.63
CA ILE A 264 -0.40 26.72 -12.13
C ILE A 264 -0.41 27.60 -13.38
N HIS A 265 -1.14 27.18 -14.41
CA HIS A 265 -1.01 27.79 -15.72
C HIS A 265 -1.67 29.17 -15.83
N ASP A 266 -2.85 29.36 -15.24
CA ASP A 266 -3.57 30.64 -15.30
C ASP A 266 -2.85 31.76 -14.54
N HIS A 267 -2.00 31.40 -13.56
CA HIS A 267 -1.15 32.33 -12.81
C HIS A 267 0.26 32.48 -13.40
N GLY A 268 0.55 31.84 -14.54
CA GLY A 268 1.85 31.94 -15.21
C GLY A 268 3.00 31.28 -14.46
N LEU A 269 2.70 30.27 -13.62
CA LEU A 269 3.68 29.52 -12.85
C LEU A 269 4.29 28.39 -13.69
N ARG A 270 5.48 27.94 -13.31
CA ARG A 270 6.14 26.75 -13.89
C ARG A 270 5.98 25.57 -12.94
N MET A 271 5.78 24.37 -13.48
CA MET A 271 5.70 23.13 -12.69
C MET A 271 6.70 22.11 -13.22
N PRO A 272 8.00 22.27 -12.92
CA PRO A 272 9.03 21.40 -13.48
C PRO A 272 9.11 20.03 -12.80
N LEU A 273 8.47 19.86 -11.63
CA LEU A 273 8.52 18.61 -10.86
C LEU A 273 7.16 18.28 -10.24
N VAL A 274 6.70 17.05 -10.47
CA VAL A 274 5.55 16.44 -9.79
C VAL A 274 6.00 15.17 -9.08
N LEU A 275 5.74 15.08 -7.77
CA LEU A 275 6.12 13.97 -6.91
C LEU A 275 4.88 13.24 -6.39
N ALA A 276 4.92 11.90 -6.39
CA ALA A 276 3.87 11.09 -5.77
C ALA A 276 4.34 9.78 -5.15
N GLY A 277 3.52 9.23 -4.26
CA GLY A 277 3.63 7.89 -3.66
C GLY A 277 2.60 6.92 -4.23
N ASP A 278 1.83 6.25 -3.36
CA ASP A 278 0.71 5.30 -3.57
C ASP A 278 1.10 3.99 -4.28
N ILE A 279 1.91 4.09 -5.33
CA ILE A 279 2.40 2.95 -6.09
C ILE A 279 3.81 2.62 -5.62
N HIS A 280 3.97 1.41 -5.07
CA HIS A 280 5.14 1.04 -4.26
C HIS A 280 6.40 0.69 -5.04
N HIS A 281 6.82 1.58 -5.93
CA HIS A 281 8.08 1.52 -6.68
C HIS A 281 8.64 2.92 -6.89
N TYR A 282 9.81 2.99 -7.54
CA TYR A 282 10.28 4.23 -8.15
C TYR A 282 10.14 4.19 -9.66
N ASN A 283 9.69 5.30 -10.23
CA ASN A 283 9.53 5.48 -11.66
C ASN A 283 9.63 6.97 -12.02
N ARG A 284 10.35 7.28 -13.11
CA ARG A 284 10.46 8.64 -13.64
C ARG A 284 10.00 8.71 -15.09
N TYR A 285 9.08 9.64 -15.34
CA TYR A 285 8.75 10.11 -16.67
C TYR A 285 9.21 11.55 -16.87
N GLU A 286 9.66 11.84 -18.07
CA GLU A 286 10.11 13.16 -18.50
C GLU A 286 9.32 13.59 -19.73
N SER A 287 8.87 14.84 -19.76
CA SER A 287 8.19 15.41 -20.93
C SER A 287 9.13 15.45 -22.15
N ASP A 288 8.58 15.37 -23.36
CA ASP A 288 9.37 15.38 -24.60
C ASP A 288 10.21 16.67 -24.77
N ASP A 289 9.81 17.78 -24.14
CA ASP A 289 10.57 19.03 -24.09
C ASP A 289 11.59 19.12 -22.94
N GLY A 290 11.66 18.10 -22.08
CA GLY A 290 12.58 18.00 -20.94
C GLY A 290 12.27 18.93 -19.77
N ARG A 291 11.13 19.64 -19.79
CA ARG A 291 10.78 20.67 -18.79
C ARG A 291 10.13 20.10 -17.54
N VAL A 292 9.38 19.01 -17.66
CA VAL A 292 8.57 18.45 -16.56
C VAL A 292 9.00 17.04 -16.23
N GLN A 293 9.33 16.81 -14.97
CA GLN A 293 9.63 15.51 -14.40
C GLN A 293 8.43 15.03 -13.57
N ARG A 294 7.88 13.86 -13.89
CA ARG A 294 6.84 13.19 -13.10
C ARG A 294 7.43 11.96 -12.44
N ILE A 295 7.55 11.97 -11.13
CA ILE A 295 8.24 10.93 -10.36
C ILE A 295 7.27 10.29 -9.38
N THR A 296 7.14 8.97 -9.49
CA THR A 296 6.55 8.12 -8.46
C THR A 296 7.68 7.57 -7.60
N CYS A 297 7.62 7.77 -6.29
CA CYS A 297 8.61 7.26 -5.32
C CYS A 297 7.89 6.74 -4.07
N GLY A 298 7.08 5.69 -4.25
CA GLY A 298 6.25 5.09 -3.21
C GLY A 298 6.83 3.86 -2.53
N ALA A 299 8.13 3.60 -2.63
CA ALA A 299 8.74 2.42 -2.01
C ALA A 299 9.43 2.76 -0.68
N GLY A 300 8.80 3.53 0.21
CA GLY A 300 9.43 3.96 1.48
C GLY A 300 9.39 2.89 2.58
N GLY A 301 8.33 2.10 2.65
CA GLY A 301 8.13 1.09 3.68
C GLY A 301 7.06 0.03 3.37
N ALA A 302 6.23 0.27 2.35
CA ALA A 302 5.21 -0.64 1.85
C ALA A 302 5.80 -1.89 1.16
N PHE A 303 4.97 -2.91 0.90
CA PHE A 303 5.37 -4.02 0.05
C PHE A 303 5.71 -3.51 -1.36
N LEU A 304 6.66 -4.14 -2.05
CA LEU A 304 7.04 -3.69 -3.39
C LEU A 304 5.90 -3.88 -4.41
N TYR A 305 5.61 -2.89 -5.25
CA TYR A 305 4.70 -2.98 -6.39
C TYR A 305 5.47 -3.29 -7.70
N PRO A 306 4.92 -4.08 -8.65
CA PRO A 306 5.64 -4.39 -9.89
C PRO A 306 5.83 -3.19 -10.81
N THR A 307 6.88 -3.23 -11.63
CA THR A 307 7.19 -2.22 -12.65
C THR A 307 7.05 -2.74 -14.09
N ASP A 308 6.93 -4.05 -14.29
CA ASP A 308 7.04 -4.65 -15.63
C ASP A 308 5.88 -4.38 -16.57
N HIS A 309 4.74 -3.91 -16.05
CA HIS A 309 3.53 -3.60 -16.81
C HIS A 309 3.40 -2.11 -17.17
N LEU A 310 4.21 -1.23 -16.58
CA LEU A 310 4.13 0.22 -16.83
C LEU A 310 4.36 0.54 -18.31
N ALA A 311 3.74 1.59 -18.83
CA ALA A 311 3.92 2.02 -20.21
C ALA A 311 5.27 2.73 -20.38
N GLY A 312 5.93 2.58 -21.53
CA GLY A 312 7.18 3.31 -21.81
C GLY A 312 6.95 4.78 -22.18
N VAL A 313 5.72 5.11 -22.60
CA VAL A 313 5.29 6.45 -23.01
C VAL A 313 3.90 6.69 -22.45
N LEU A 314 3.65 7.89 -21.95
CA LEU A 314 2.36 8.35 -21.45
C LEU A 314 1.92 9.59 -22.24
N GLY A 315 0.61 9.71 -22.46
CA GLY A 315 -0.03 10.96 -22.86
C GLY A 315 -0.61 11.65 -21.63
N TRP A 316 -0.39 12.95 -21.50
CA TRP A 316 -1.01 13.77 -20.46
C TRP A 316 -1.66 14.99 -21.10
N PRO A 317 -2.97 15.22 -20.90
CA PRO A 317 -3.63 16.41 -21.38
C PRO A 317 -3.06 17.67 -20.69
N ASP A 318 -2.43 18.55 -21.46
CA ASP A 318 -1.84 19.82 -21.01
C ASP A 318 -2.50 20.97 -21.79
N LYS A 319 -3.42 21.70 -21.15
CA LYS A 319 -4.30 22.69 -21.80
C LYS A 319 -4.99 22.12 -23.05
N ASP A 320 -4.65 22.65 -24.22
CA ASP A 320 -5.20 22.30 -25.54
C ASP A 320 -4.35 21.27 -26.31
N ARG A 321 -3.26 20.77 -25.70
CA ARG A 321 -2.34 19.80 -26.33
C ARG A 321 -2.23 18.51 -25.52
N MET A 322 -1.88 17.42 -26.20
CA MET A 322 -1.50 16.18 -25.53
C MET A 322 0.02 16.18 -25.34
N ALA A 323 0.48 16.47 -24.12
CA ALA A 323 1.89 16.36 -23.78
C ALA A 323 2.30 14.88 -23.74
N THR A 324 3.46 14.57 -24.31
CA THR A 324 4.01 13.21 -24.31
C THR A 324 5.14 13.13 -23.29
N TYR A 325 5.11 12.05 -22.50
CA TYR A 325 6.09 11.77 -21.46
C TYR A 325 6.75 10.42 -21.70
N ARG A 326 8.08 10.37 -21.63
CA ARG A 326 8.87 9.14 -21.82
C ARG A 326 9.46 8.66 -20.52
N GLN A 327 9.39 7.35 -20.30
CA GLN A 327 9.95 6.72 -19.13
C GLN A 327 11.48 6.74 -19.21
N GLN A 328 12.12 7.30 -18.18
CA GLN A 328 13.57 7.42 -18.10
C GLN A 328 14.18 6.33 -17.22
N SER A 329 13.57 6.07 -16.05
CA SER A 329 14.11 5.13 -15.07
C SER A 329 13.03 4.41 -14.27
N LEU A 330 13.41 3.25 -13.73
CA LEU A 330 12.56 2.30 -13.01
C LEU A 330 13.35 1.59 -11.92
N TYR A 331 12.73 1.45 -10.74
CA TYR A 331 13.29 0.62 -9.68
C TYR A 331 12.20 -0.16 -8.93
N PRO A 332 12.25 -1.51 -8.97
CA PRO A 332 13.21 -2.32 -9.72
C PRO A 332 13.05 -2.20 -11.24
N ASP A 333 14.09 -2.58 -11.99
CA ASP A 333 13.99 -2.69 -13.44
C ASP A 333 12.96 -3.76 -13.87
N ARG A 334 12.46 -3.68 -15.11
CA ARG A 334 11.40 -4.56 -15.61
C ARG A 334 11.77 -6.04 -15.56
N ARG A 335 13.05 -6.39 -15.81
CA ARG A 335 13.51 -7.79 -15.80
C ARG A 335 13.48 -8.33 -14.37
N THR A 336 13.92 -7.52 -13.42
CA THR A 336 13.86 -7.83 -12.00
C THR A 336 12.40 -7.98 -11.53
N SER A 337 11.50 -7.06 -11.88
CA SER A 337 10.05 -7.17 -11.56
C SER A 337 9.44 -8.47 -12.13
N ARG A 338 9.73 -8.81 -13.39
CA ARG A 338 9.27 -10.07 -14.02
C ARG A 338 9.79 -11.32 -13.32
N ARG A 339 10.98 -11.26 -12.72
CA ARG A 339 11.53 -12.35 -11.92
C ARG A 339 10.81 -12.45 -10.57
N LEU A 340 10.59 -11.32 -9.91
CA LEU A 340 9.97 -11.27 -8.59
C LEU A 340 8.52 -11.78 -8.59
N ARG A 341 7.76 -11.59 -9.69
CA ARG A 341 6.38 -12.10 -9.80
C ARG A 341 6.25 -13.62 -9.58
N TRP A 342 7.31 -14.41 -9.80
CA TRP A 342 7.26 -15.85 -9.54
C TRP A 342 7.05 -16.17 -8.06
N GLY A 343 7.43 -15.26 -7.15
CA GLY A 343 7.17 -15.44 -5.73
C GLY A 343 5.68 -15.40 -5.37
N THR A 344 4.78 -14.95 -6.26
CA THR A 344 3.32 -15.07 -6.09
C THR A 344 2.91 -16.52 -5.88
N LEU A 345 3.57 -17.48 -6.55
CA LEU A 345 3.27 -18.91 -6.38
C LEU A 345 3.65 -19.45 -4.99
N LEU A 346 4.48 -18.72 -4.23
CA LEU A 346 4.86 -19.05 -2.86
C LEU A 346 3.97 -18.36 -1.80
N ALA A 347 2.92 -17.66 -2.23
CA ALA A 347 2.01 -16.94 -1.34
C ALA A 347 1.40 -17.81 -0.22
N PRO A 348 1.01 -19.08 -0.41
CA PRO A 348 0.45 -19.89 0.67
C PRO A 348 1.42 -20.04 1.86
N PHE A 349 2.70 -20.30 1.58
CA PHE A 349 3.75 -20.42 2.61
C PHE A 349 3.99 -19.12 3.38
N LYS A 350 3.77 -17.98 2.72
CA LYS A 350 3.91 -16.66 3.33
C LYS A 350 2.65 -16.19 4.05
N ASN A 351 1.51 -16.84 3.86
CA ASN A 351 0.21 -16.41 4.38
C ASN A 351 -0.55 -17.57 5.05
N PRO A 352 -0.05 -18.15 6.15
CA PRO A 352 -0.72 -19.28 6.80
C PRO A 352 -2.10 -18.93 7.36
N SER A 353 -2.34 -17.65 7.70
CA SER A 353 -3.67 -17.18 8.10
C SER A 353 -4.69 -17.18 6.95
N PHE A 354 -4.23 -17.05 5.70
CA PHE A 354 -5.09 -17.18 4.53
C PHE A 354 -5.46 -18.65 4.30
N ILE A 355 -4.48 -19.56 4.41
CA ILE A 355 -4.72 -21.02 4.39
C ILE A 355 -5.76 -21.41 5.44
N ALA A 356 -5.59 -20.94 6.69
CA ALA A 356 -6.54 -21.24 7.77
C ALA A 356 -7.95 -20.69 7.50
N PHE A 357 -8.04 -19.52 6.87
CA PHE A 357 -9.33 -18.91 6.49
C PHE A 357 -10.05 -19.72 5.40
N VAL A 358 -9.34 -20.08 4.33
CA VAL A 358 -9.86 -20.94 3.26
C VAL A 358 -10.23 -22.32 3.81
N ALA A 359 -9.36 -22.92 4.64
CA ALA A 359 -9.62 -24.19 5.31
C ALA A 359 -10.89 -24.17 6.16
N ALA A 360 -11.16 -23.09 6.89
CA ALA A 360 -12.37 -22.97 7.69
C ALA A 360 -13.64 -22.96 6.82
N PHE A 361 -13.59 -22.27 5.68
CA PHE A 361 -14.65 -22.27 4.69
C PHE A 361 -14.86 -23.66 4.09
N ASP A 362 -13.78 -24.32 3.67
CA ASP A 362 -13.81 -25.67 3.09
C ASP A 362 -14.32 -26.72 4.08
N ILE A 363 -13.92 -26.64 5.36
CA ILE A 363 -14.42 -27.50 6.43
C ILE A 363 -15.93 -27.32 6.60
N ALA A 364 -16.41 -26.07 6.67
CA ALA A 364 -17.82 -25.80 6.84
C ALA A 364 -18.64 -26.42 5.69
N PHE A 365 -18.18 -26.25 4.45
CA PHE A 365 -18.84 -26.80 3.27
C PHE A 365 -18.79 -28.34 3.24
N ALA A 366 -17.64 -28.93 3.55
CA ALA A 366 -17.47 -30.37 3.61
C ALA A 366 -18.34 -31.03 4.69
N LEU A 367 -18.52 -30.37 5.84
CA LEU A 367 -19.43 -30.84 6.89
C LEU A 367 -20.89 -30.72 6.45
N ILE A 368 -21.29 -29.64 5.77
CA ILE A 368 -22.64 -29.50 5.20
C ILE A 368 -22.95 -30.64 4.23
N ILE A 369 -22.03 -30.96 3.32
CA ILE A 369 -22.19 -32.06 2.36
C ILE A 369 -22.31 -33.40 3.09
N ARG A 370 -21.38 -33.66 4.01
CA ARG A 370 -21.35 -34.91 4.77
C ARG A 370 -22.66 -35.13 5.52
N PHE A 371 -23.13 -34.14 6.28
CA PHE A 371 -24.36 -34.27 7.05
C PHE A 371 -25.61 -34.31 6.17
N SER A 372 -25.66 -33.51 5.09
CA SER A 372 -26.80 -33.53 4.15
C SER A 372 -26.95 -34.91 3.49
N LEU A 373 -25.85 -35.51 3.01
CA LEU A 373 -25.88 -36.78 2.30
C LEU A 373 -26.07 -38.00 3.21
N THR A 374 -25.57 -37.95 4.44
CA THR A 374 -25.68 -39.09 5.38
C THR A 374 -26.97 -39.07 6.21
N SER A 375 -27.66 -37.92 6.28
CA SER A 375 -28.91 -37.79 7.03
C SER A 375 -29.95 -38.83 6.59
N GLY A 376 -30.48 -39.59 7.54
CA GLY A 376 -31.49 -40.62 7.27
C GLY A 376 -30.95 -41.91 6.67
N THR A 377 -29.63 -42.08 6.55
CA THR A 377 -28.99 -43.30 6.04
C THR A 377 -28.15 -44.00 7.12
N ASN A 378 -28.00 -45.32 7.03
CA ASN A 378 -27.08 -46.08 7.89
C ASN A 378 -25.67 -46.23 7.28
N LEU A 379 -25.51 -45.81 6.03
CA LEU A 379 -24.27 -45.92 5.26
C LEU A 379 -23.17 -45.02 5.84
N ARG A 380 -21.92 -45.38 5.57
CA ARG A 380 -20.76 -44.51 5.79
C ARG A 380 -20.69 -43.46 4.70
N PHE A 381 -20.05 -42.33 5.01
CA PHE A 381 -20.01 -41.20 4.09
C PHE A 381 -19.39 -41.56 2.72
N HIS A 382 -18.32 -42.36 2.70
CA HIS A 382 -17.72 -42.82 1.44
C HIS A 382 -18.67 -43.74 0.65
N GLU A 383 -19.38 -44.65 1.31
CA GLU A 383 -20.39 -45.52 0.67
C GLU A 383 -21.53 -44.71 0.05
N VAL A 384 -21.97 -43.64 0.72
CA VAL A 384 -22.97 -42.71 0.16
C VAL A 384 -22.41 -41.99 -1.05
N LEU A 385 -21.15 -41.53 -1.00
CA LEU A 385 -20.51 -40.86 -2.15
C LEU A 385 -20.40 -41.79 -3.36
N ASP A 386 -20.07 -43.07 -3.18
CA ASP A 386 -19.97 -44.06 -4.27
C ASP A 386 -21.33 -44.36 -4.93
N GLN A 387 -22.41 -44.24 -4.16
CA GLN A 387 -23.78 -44.45 -4.64
C GLN A 387 -24.43 -43.15 -5.14
N THR A 388 -23.74 -42.02 -5.00
CA THR A 388 -24.24 -40.69 -5.37
C THR A 388 -23.54 -40.22 -6.64
N ASN A 389 -24.22 -39.38 -7.43
CA ASN A 389 -23.60 -38.71 -8.58
C ASN A 389 -23.38 -37.21 -8.28
N PRO A 390 -22.45 -36.53 -8.97
CA PRO A 390 -22.17 -35.12 -8.74
C PRO A 390 -23.39 -34.20 -8.89
N ALA A 391 -24.36 -34.55 -9.73
CA ALA A 391 -25.59 -33.76 -9.92
C ALA A 391 -26.47 -33.78 -8.66
N LYS A 392 -26.60 -34.94 -8.01
CA LYS A 392 -27.33 -35.07 -6.74
C LYS A 392 -26.64 -34.32 -5.61
N ILE A 393 -25.31 -34.43 -5.47
CA ILE A 393 -24.55 -33.65 -4.46
C ILE A 393 -24.80 -32.16 -4.65
N THR A 394 -24.76 -31.70 -5.90
CA THR A 394 -25.00 -30.29 -6.24
C THR A 394 -26.44 -29.89 -5.92
N SER A 395 -27.45 -30.71 -6.25
CA SER A 395 -28.86 -30.45 -5.91
C SER A 395 -29.08 -30.32 -4.40
N ASP A 396 -28.52 -31.26 -3.63
CA ASP A 396 -28.67 -31.29 -2.17
C ASP A 396 -28.01 -30.05 -1.51
N ILE A 397 -26.92 -29.54 -2.08
CA ILE A 397 -26.30 -28.28 -1.65
C ILE A 397 -27.18 -27.08 -1.97
N LEU A 398 -27.75 -27.03 -3.19
CA LEU A 398 -28.62 -25.93 -3.63
C LEU A 398 -29.92 -25.86 -2.81
N GLU A 399 -30.42 -27.01 -2.34
CA GLU A 399 -31.58 -27.10 -1.46
C GLU A 399 -31.25 -26.83 0.02
N ASN A 400 -29.96 -26.85 0.39
CA ASN A 400 -29.53 -26.59 1.76
C ASN A 400 -29.59 -25.08 2.09
N PRO A 401 -30.35 -24.65 3.12
CA PRO A 401 -30.56 -23.24 3.43
C PRO A 401 -29.29 -22.50 3.92
N VAL A 402 -28.22 -23.22 4.24
CA VAL A 402 -26.91 -22.67 4.60
C VAL A 402 -25.90 -22.90 3.47
N GLY A 403 -25.92 -24.07 2.84
CA GLY A 403 -25.02 -24.45 1.76
C GLY A 403 -25.17 -23.56 0.52
N PHE A 404 -26.39 -23.30 0.08
CA PHE A 404 -26.65 -22.45 -1.09
C PHE A 404 -26.14 -21.01 -0.90
N PRO A 405 -26.52 -20.27 0.18
CA PRO A 405 -26.02 -18.92 0.39
C PRO A 405 -24.50 -18.84 0.51
N LEU A 406 -23.86 -19.83 1.14
CA LEU A 406 -22.41 -19.88 1.28
C LEU A 406 -21.73 -20.04 -0.09
N LEU A 407 -22.22 -20.98 -0.91
CA LEU A 407 -21.68 -21.28 -2.23
C LEU A 407 -21.90 -20.12 -3.22
N ALA A 408 -23.12 -19.58 -3.25
CA ALA A 408 -23.47 -18.42 -4.07
C ALA A 408 -22.71 -17.17 -3.63
N GLY A 409 -22.58 -16.96 -2.31
CA GLY A 409 -21.79 -15.87 -1.74
C GLY A 409 -20.32 -15.92 -2.18
N LEU A 410 -19.70 -17.10 -2.16
CA LEU A 410 -18.32 -17.27 -2.67
C LEU A 410 -18.23 -16.95 -4.16
N ALA A 411 -19.18 -17.41 -4.98
CA ALA A 411 -19.21 -17.09 -6.41
C ALA A 411 -19.29 -15.57 -6.65
N VAL A 412 -20.18 -14.88 -5.91
CA VAL A 412 -20.32 -13.42 -5.97
C VAL A 412 -19.02 -12.72 -5.55
N VAL A 413 -18.40 -13.15 -4.44
CA VAL A 413 -17.13 -12.58 -3.97
C VAL A 413 -16.03 -12.74 -5.02
N LEU A 414 -15.88 -13.93 -5.62
CA LEU A 414 -14.86 -14.17 -6.65
C LEU A 414 -15.13 -13.37 -7.92
N VAL A 415 -16.39 -13.22 -8.34
CA VAL A 415 -16.76 -12.37 -9.50
C VAL A 415 -16.46 -10.89 -9.23
N ILE A 416 -16.79 -10.37 -8.05
CA ILE A 416 -16.48 -9.00 -7.65
C ILE A 416 -14.97 -8.79 -7.55
N PHE A 417 -14.24 -9.81 -7.07
CA PHE A 417 -12.80 -9.77 -6.91
C PHE A 417 -12.08 -9.62 -8.25
N VAL A 418 -12.59 -10.22 -9.34
CA VAL A 418 -11.95 -10.16 -10.66
C VAL A 418 -11.73 -8.71 -11.12
N ASP A 419 -10.48 -8.40 -11.44
CA ASP A 419 -10.07 -7.16 -12.10
C ASP A 419 -10.11 -7.37 -13.62
N ALA A 420 -11.22 -6.98 -14.25
CA ALA A 420 -11.43 -7.08 -15.69
C ALA A 420 -12.32 -5.94 -16.21
N PRO A 421 -12.06 -5.45 -17.45
CA PRO A 421 -12.60 -4.19 -17.95
C PRO A 421 -14.12 -4.19 -18.20
N THR A 422 -14.76 -5.35 -18.19
CA THR A 422 -16.21 -5.46 -18.42
C THR A 422 -16.85 -6.47 -17.48
N TRP A 423 -18.06 -6.16 -17.02
CA TRP A 423 -18.85 -7.05 -16.15
C TRP A 423 -19.02 -8.47 -16.70
N PRO A 424 -19.33 -8.69 -18.00
CA PRO A 424 -19.40 -10.05 -18.54
C PRO A 424 -18.09 -10.84 -18.38
N ARG A 425 -16.93 -10.19 -18.57
CA ARG A 425 -15.63 -10.85 -18.37
C ARG A 425 -15.38 -11.17 -16.90
N ARG A 426 -15.75 -10.27 -15.99
CA ARG A 426 -15.67 -10.51 -14.52
C ARG A 426 -16.50 -11.73 -14.13
N ILE A 427 -17.73 -11.82 -14.62
CA ILE A 427 -18.62 -12.95 -14.38
C ILE A 427 -17.99 -14.24 -14.90
N VAL A 428 -17.54 -14.28 -16.15
CA VAL A 428 -16.95 -15.50 -16.73
C VAL A 428 -15.69 -15.94 -15.99
N ILE A 429 -14.72 -15.05 -15.78
CA ILE A 429 -13.47 -15.38 -15.11
C ILE A 429 -13.72 -15.80 -13.66
N GLY A 430 -14.58 -15.07 -12.94
CA GLY A 430 -14.90 -15.35 -11.55
C GLY A 430 -15.64 -16.68 -11.38
N LEU A 431 -16.59 -16.98 -12.26
CA LEU A 431 -17.29 -18.28 -12.26
C LEU A 431 -16.38 -19.44 -12.66
N VAL A 432 -15.45 -19.24 -13.59
CA VAL A 432 -14.43 -20.26 -13.92
C VAL A 432 -13.54 -20.52 -12.72
N HIS A 433 -13.04 -19.48 -12.04
CA HIS A 433 -12.25 -19.65 -10.82
C HIS A 433 -13.06 -20.35 -9.73
N TRP A 434 -14.28 -19.89 -9.45
CA TRP A 434 -15.19 -20.54 -8.50
C TRP A 434 -15.43 -22.03 -8.82
N LEU A 435 -15.65 -22.38 -10.10
CA LEU A 435 -15.85 -23.76 -10.52
C LEU A 435 -14.61 -24.62 -10.28
N LEU A 436 -13.41 -24.08 -10.51
CA LEU A 436 -12.16 -24.78 -10.23
C LEU A 436 -11.95 -25.02 -8.73
N GLU A 437 -12.25 -24.03 -7.87
CA GLU A 437 -12.19 -24.19 -6.41
C GLU A 437 -13.22 -25.22 -5.93
N TYR A 438 -14.45 -25.17 -6.45
CA TYR A 438 -15.50 -26.14 -6.12
C TYR A 438 -15.12 -27.57 -6.55
N ALA A 439 -14.62 -27.73 -7.78
CA ALA A 439 -14.17 -29.04 -8.29
C ALA A 439 -13.01 -29.60 -7.46
N LEU A 440 -12.05 -28.76 -7.08
CA LEU A 440 -10.94 -29.13 -6.20
C LEU A 440 -11.46 -29.59 -4.82
N LEU A 441 -12.38 -28.83 -4.22
CA LEU A 441 -13.00 -29.19 -2.95
C LEU A 441 -13.72 -30.55 -3.03
N MET A 442 -14.48 -30.81 -4.11
CA MET A 442 -15.17 -32.09 -4.29
C MET A 442 -14.18 -33.25 -4.43
N LEU A 443 -13.09 -33.05 -5.17
CA LEU A 443 -12.04 -34.05 -5.32
C LEU A 443 -11.36 -34.38 -3.99
N VAL A 444 -11.06 -33.36 -3.18
CA VAL A 444 -10.46 -33.55 -1.85
C VAL A 444 -11.45 -34.21 -0.89
N ILE A 445 -12.72 -33.79 -0.88
CA ILE A 445 -13.77 -34.44 -0.07
C ILE A 445 -13.86 -35.92 -0.42
N TRP A 446 -13.94 -36.25 -1.72
CA TRP A 446 -14.00 -37.63 -2.19
C TRP A 446 -12.78 -38.44 -1.72
N GLY A 447 -11.56 -37.93 -1.95
CA GLY A 447 -10.33 -38.63 -1.58
C GLY A 447 -10.17 -38.81 -0.07
N VAL A 448 -10.45 -37.77 0.72
CA VAL A 448 -10.36 -37.84 2.19
C VAL A 448 -11.45 -38.73 2.77
N ALA A 449 -12.68 -38.67 2.25
CA ALA A 449 -13.78 -39.53 2.69
C ALA A 449 -13.45 -41.02 2.53
N HIS A 450 -12.81 -41.40 1.41
CA HIS A 450 -12.33 -42.76 1.19
C HIS A 450 -11.19 -43.13 2.14
N ALA A 451 -10.21 -42.24 2.30
CA ALA A 451 -9.06 -42.49 3.18
C ALA A 451 -9.44 -42.69 4.66
N VAL A 452 -10.51 -42.02 5.12
CA VAL A 452 -10.99 -42.10 6.51
C VAL A 452 -12.21 -43.01 6.68
N GLY A 453 -12.72 -43.58 5.59
CA GLY A 453 -14.02 -44.25 5.52
C GLY A 453 -14.14 -45.44 6.46
N ASP A 454 -13.06 -46.18 6.64
CA ASP A 454 -12.98 -47.40 7.45
C ASP A 454 -12.65 -47.15 8.93
N LEU A 455 -12.43 -45.89 9.32
CA LEU A 455 -12.12 -45.57 10.71
C LEU A 455 -13.26 -45.97 11.65
N PRO A 456 -12.95 -46.36 12.91
CA PRO A 456 -13.95 -46.64 13.92
C PRO A 456 -14.84 -45.42 14.20
N ARG A 457 -16.16 -45.62 14.31
CA ARG A 457 -17.14 -44.59 14.70
C ARG A 457 -17.14 -44.38 16.22
N THR A 458 -16.02 -43.96 16.78
CA THR A 458 -15.94 -43.57 18.19
C THR A 458 -16.57 -42.20 18.36
N SER A 459 -17.67 -42.10 19.13
CA SER A 459 -18.37 -40.84 19.38
C SER A 459 -17.92 -40.17 20.67
N PHE A 460 -17.84 -38.84 20.63
CA PHE A 460 -17.56 -37.98 21.76
C PHE A 460 -18.72 -37.02 21.94
N LYS A 461 -19.18 -36.85 23.18
CA LYS A 461 -20.18 -35.83 23.52
C LYS A 461 -19.46 -34.55 23.95
N ILE A 462 -19.72 -33.46 23.25
CA ILE A 462 -19.26 -32.12 23.60
C ILE A 462 -20.45 -31.38 24.21
N HIS A 463 -20.35 -31.07 25.50
CA HIS A 463 -21.36 -30.30 26.22
C HIS A 463 -20.99 -28.80 26.16
N LEU A 464 -21.73 -28.04 25.36
CA LEU A 464 -21.75 -26.58 25.41
C LEU A 464 -22.87 -26.12 26.34
N TYR A 465 -22.84 -24.85 26.75
CA TYR A 465 -23.75 -24.29 27.76
C TYR A 465 -25.24 -24.50 27.43
N VAL A 466 -25.60 -24.59 26.15
CA VAL A 466 -27.00 -24.73 25.68
C VAL A 466 -27.22 -25.90 24.73
N VAL A 467 -26.16 -26.60 24.30
CA VAL A 467 -26.23 -27.61 23.23
C VAL A 467 -25.27 -28.76 23.56
N SER A 468 -25.70 -30.00 23.37
CA SER A 468 -24.82 -31.18 23.41
C SER A 468 -24.64 -31.73 22.01
N LEU A 469 -23.40 -31.75 21.53
CA LEU A 469 -23.03 -32.24 20.19
C LEU A 469 -22.40 -33.62 20.31
N SER A 470 -22.86 -34.59 19.53
CA SER A 470 -22.19 -35.89 19.38
C SER A 470 -21.37 -35.87 18.10
N VAL A 471 -20.04 -35.88 18.22
CA VAL A 471 -19.12 -35.85 17.08
C VAL A 471 -18.33 -37.16 17.04
N THR A 472 -18.21 -37.76 15.86
CA THR A 472 -17.45 -39.01 15.68
C THR A 472 -15.99 -38.72 15.29
N LEU A 473 -15.07 -39.59 15.68
CA LEU A 473 -13.64 -39.47 15.39
C LEU A 473 -13.36 -39.36 13.89
N ASP A 474 -14.05 -40.17 13.07
CA ASP A 474 -13.94 -40.14 11.61
C ASP A 474 -14.40 -38.79 11.03
N THR A 475 -15.40 -38.15 11.62
CA THR A 475 -15.83 -36.79 11.22
C THR A 475 -14.78 -35.74 11.55
N LEU A 476 -14.12 -35.85 12.71
CA LEU A 476 -13.03 -34.93 13.09
C LEU A 476 -11.81 -35.08 12.17
N ILE A 477 -11.39 -36.32 11.90
CA ILE A 477 -10.25 -36.60 11.02
C ILE A 477 -10.58 -36.22 9.57
N PHE A 478 -11.82 -36.46 9.12
CA PHE A 478 -12.30 -35.99 7.83
C PHE A 478 -12.21 -34.47 7.71
N ALA A 479 -12.78 -33.73 8.67
CA ALA A 479 -12.74 -32.27 8.66
C ALA A 479 -11.30 -31.74 8.70
N LEU A 480 -10.44 -32.30 9.56
CA LEU A 480 -9.03 -31.92 9.61
C LEU A 480 -8.30 -32.22 8.29
N GLY A 481 -8.52 -33.40 7.71
CA GLY A 481 -7.93 -33.81 6.44
C GLY A 481 -8.33 -32.89 5.30
N VAL A 482 -9.63 -32.58 5.17
CA VAL A 482 -10.13 -31.60 4.18
C VAL A 482 -9.52 -30.23 4.46
N GLY A 483 -9.56 -29.73 5.69
CA GLY A 483 -9.03 -28.40 6.00
C GLY A 483 -7.54 -28.24 5.69
N VAL A 484 -6.72 -29.23 6.04
CA VAL A 484 -5.26 -29.17 5.79
C VAL A 484 -4.96 -29.29 4.29
N ILE A 485 -5.55 -30.28 3.61
CA ILE A 485 -5.26 -30.56 2.20
C ILE A 485 -5.92 -29.51 1.30
N CYS A 486 -7.24 -29.33 1.41
CA CYS A 486 -8.00 -28.40 0.59
C CYS A 486 -7.58 -26.95 0.88
N GLY A 487 -7.44 -26.56 2.15
CA GLY A 487 -7.01 -25.20 2.49
C GLY A 487 -5.68 -24.80 1.86
N TYR A 488 -4.71 -25.73 1.78
CA TYR A 488 -3.45 -25.50 1.08
C TYR A 488 -3.63 -25.48 -0.45
N LEU A 489 -4.30 -26.49 -1.03
CA LEU A 489 -4.46 -26.61 -2.48
C LEU A 489 -5.32 -25.47 -3.07
N ALA A 490 -6.40 -25.09 -2.42
CA ALA A 490 -7.27 -23.97 -2.80
C ALA A 490 -6.50 -22.64 -2.70
N SER A 491 -5.74 -22.43 -1.63
CA SER A 491 -4.84 -21.26 -1.53
C SER A 491 -3.79 -21.24 -2.64
N GLN A 492 -3.27 -22.40 -3.05
CA GLN A 492 -2.32 -22.53 -4.15
C GLN A 492 -2.97 -22.25 -5.51
N LEU A 493 -4.21 -22.71 -5.72
CA LEU A 493 -5.01 -22.43 -6.90
C LEU A 493 -5.30 -20.92 -7.02
N PHE A 494 -5.71 -20.27 -5.93
CA PHE A 494 -5.85 -18.82 -5.86
C PHE A 494 -4.54 -18.09 -6.19
N SER A 495 -3.40 -18.58 -5.69
CA SER A 495 -2.08 -18.00 -5.98
C SER A 495 -1.68 -18.18 -7.45
N LEU A 496 -2.02 -19.31 -8.04
CA LEU A 496 -1.84 -19.58 -9.47
C LEU A 496 -2.72 -18.66 -10.33
N TYR A 497 -3.98 -18.45 -9.91
CA TYR A 497 -4.88 -17.49 -10.54
C TYR A 497 -4.25 -16.09 -10.57
N LEU A 498 -3.78 -15.58 -9.43
CA LEU A 498 -3.12 -14.27 -9.36
C LEU A 498 -1.88 -14.21 -10.28
N PHE A 499 -1.07 -15.25 -10.29
CA PHE A 499 0.11 -15.34 -11.14
C PHE A 499 -0.24 -15.30 -12.63
N ILE A 500 -1.25 -16.06 -13.07
CA ILE A 500 -1.72 -16.10 -14.46
C ILE A 500 -2.32 -14.75 -14.85
N MET A 501 -3.21 -14.20 -14.03
CA MET A 501 -3.87 -12.92 -14.27
C MET A 501 -2.86 -11.79 -14.42
N PHE A 502 -1.86 -11.73 -13.54
CA PHE A 502 -0.82 -10.72 -13.62
C PHE A 502 0.16 -10.98 -14.78
N THR A 503 0.54 -12.24 -15.02
CA THR A 503 1.54 -12.56 -16.04
C THR A 503 1.04 -12.34 -17.47
N LEU A 504 -0.19 -12.78 -17.76
CA LEU A 504 -0.77 -12.77 -19.10
C LEU A 504 -1.61 -11.52 -19.38
N PHE A 505 -2.35 -11.03 -18.37
CA PHE A 505 -3.33 -9.96 -18.55
C PHE A 505 -2.97 -8.65 -17.85
N LYS A 506 -1.87 -8.63 -17.08
CA LYS A 506 -1.42 -7.47 -16.28
C LYS A 506 -2.46 -6.98 -15.26
N ARG A 507 -3.34 -7.86 -14.81
CA ARG A 507 -4.38 -7.60 -13.79
C ARG A 507 -3.93 -8.10 -12.43
N HIS A 508 -4.54 -7.60 -11.35
CA HIS A 508 -4.23 -8.01 -9.97
C HIS A 508 -2.76 -7.80 -9.54
N ALA A 509 -2.10 -6.75 -10.03
CA ALA A 509 -0.70 -6.46 -9.71
C ALA A 509 -0.46 -6.28 -8.19
N THR A 510 -1.32 -5.50 -7.52
CA THR A 510 -1.37 -5.29 -6.07
C THR A 510 -1.44 -6.62 -5.35
N HIS A 511 -2.41 -7.47 -5.70
CA HIS A 511 -2.61 -8.76 -5.02
C HIS A 511 -1.45 -9.73 -5.26
N ALA A 512 -0.91 -9.77 -6.49
CA ALA A 512 0.20 -10.63 -6.86
C ALA A 512 1.49 -10.29 -6.11
N PHE A 513 1.70 -9.04 -5.71
CA PHE A 513 2.89 -8.61 -4.97
C PHE A 513 2.68 -8.43 -3.47
N SER A 514 1.50 -7.97 -3.03
CA SER A 514 1.16 -7.81 -1.60
C SER A 514 1.16 -9.16 -0.88
N CYS A 515 0.72 -10.23 -1.55
CA CYS A 515 0.79 -11.59 -0.99
C CYS A 515 2.22 -12.06 -0.73
N GLN A 516 3.21 -11.50 -1.43
CA GLN A 516 4.61 -11.86 -1.27
C GLN A 516 5.30 -11.08 -0.15
N ARG A 517 4.76 -9.91 0.24
CA ARG A 517 5.30 -9.01 1.27
C ARG A 517 6.79 -8.73 1.04
N ILE A 518 7.15 -8.40 -0.20
CA ILE A 518 8.54 -8.11 -0.56
C ILE A 518 8.93 -6.81 0.13
N GLU A 519 9.81 -6.93 1.13
CA GLU A 519 10.38 -5.84 1.94
C GLU A 519 11.56 -5.13 1.26
N ASP A 520 12.14 -5.73 0.21
CA ASP A 520 13.32 -5.27 -0.53
C ASP A 520 12.94 -4.29 -1.66
N TYR A 521 13.95 -3.62 -2.24
CA TYR A 521 13.80 -2.58 -3.27
C TYR A 521 13.05 -1.34 -2.76
N ARG A 522 13.66 -0.65 -1.78
CA ARG A 522 13.13 0.60 -1.25
C ARG A 522 13.71 1.79 -1.99
N SER A 523 12.96 2.90 -2.02
CA SER A 523 13.39 4.15 -2.63
C SER A 523 12.99 5.35 -1.79
N CYS A 524 13.80 6.40 -1.90
CA CYS A 524 13.50 7.73 -1.39
C CYS A 524 14.21 8.75 -2.30
N LEU A 525 13.86 10.02 -2.17
CA LEU A 525 14.53 11.10 -2.89
C LEU A 525 15.25 12.00 -1.89
N ARG A 526 16.46 12.40 -2.26
CA ARG A 526 17.15 13.53 -1.66
C ARG A 526 17.27 14.64 -2.68
N LEU A 527 16.93 15.85 -2.30
CA LEU A 527 16.87 17.01 -3.18
C LEU A 527 17.72 18.14 -2.61
N HIS A 528 18.31 18.93 -3.50
CA HIS A 528 19.13 20.09 -3.16
C HIS A 528 18.81 21.23 -4.12
N ILE A 529 18.38 22.37 -3.57
CA ILE A 529 18.40 23.64 -4.29
C ILE A 529 19.72 24.30 -3.94
N ASP A 530 20.60 24.44 -4.94
CA ASP A 530 21.90 25.08 -4.77
C ASP A 530 21.80 26.62 -4.75
N ARG A 531 22.95 27.28 -4.59
CA ARG A 531 23.04 28.74 -4.48
C ARG A 531 22.65 29.46 -5.76
N GLU A 532 22.69 28.75 -6.89
CA GLU A 532 22.27 29.22 -8.20
C GLU A 532 20.79 28.93 -8.48
N GLY A 533 20.07 28.33 -7.52
CA GLY A 533 18.66 27.98 -7.64
C GLY A 533 18.40 26.75 -8.50
N VAL A 534 19.42 25.95 -8.85
CA VAL A 534 19.25 24.69 -9.58
C VAL A 534 18.81 23.61 -8.60
N LEU A 535 17.69 22.96 -8.92
CA LEU A 535 17.19 21.82 -8.17
C LEU A 535 17.86 20.54 -8.68
N THR A 536 18.61 19.86 -7.81
CA THR A 536 19.23 18.56 -8.09
C THR A 536 18.53 17.47 -7.28
N LEU A 537 18.07 16.42 -7.95
CA LEU A 537 17.45 15.25 -7.33
C LEU A 537 18.43 14.08 -7.34
N PHE A 538 18.52 13.39 -6.22
CA PHE A 538 19.28 12.16 -6.01
C PHE A 538 18.29 11.02 -5.70
N PRO A 539 17.89 10.22 -6.71
CA PRO A 539 17.04 9.06 -6.48
C PRO A 539 17.81 7.94 -5.80
N ILE A 540 17.48 7.65 -4.54
CA ILE A 540 18.21 6.69 -3.71
C ILE A 540 17.45 5.37 -3.66
N GLY A 541 18.14 4.28 -3.98
CA GLY A 541 17.63 2.91 -3.94
C GLY A 541 18.30 2.07 -2.86
N ILE A 542 17.54 1.15 -2.27
CA ILE A 542 18.02 0.15 -1.31
C ILE A 542 17.59 -1.23 -1.78
N ARG A 543 18.53 -2.00 -2.32
CA ARG A 543 18.20 -3.28 -2.96
C ARG A 543 17.78 -4.32 -1.94
N ARG A 544 18.43 -4.34 -0.78
CA ARG A 544 18.08 -5.23 0.30
C ARG A 544 18.12 -4.51 1.63
N VAL A 545 17.04 -4.62 2.39
CA VAL A 545 16.93 -4.02 3.72
C VAL A 545 17.28 -5.07 4.79
N PRO A 546 17.83 -4.67 5.96
CA PRO A 546 18.13 -5.60 7.05
C PRO A 546 16.87 -6.26 7.63
N ARG A 547 17.05 -7.43 8.27
CA ARG A 547 15.96 -8.22 8.89
C ARG A 547 16.17 -8.44 10.38
N LYS A 548 17.40 -8.33 10.86
CA LYS A 548 17.76 -8.55 12.26
C LYS A 548 18.37 -7.28 12.83
N TRP A 549 17.81 -6.83 13.93
CA TRP A 549 18.17 -5.57 14.56
C TRP A 549 18.57 -5.80 16.01
N ARG A 550 19.66 -5.17 16.44
CA ARG A 550 20.07 -5.08 17.83
C ARG A 550 19.65 -3.74 18.38
N THR A 551 18.87 -3.74 19.45
CA THR A 551 18.52 -2.52 20.18
C THR A 551 19.76 -1.96 20.88
N VAL A 552 20.03 -0.68 20.67
CA VAL A 552 21.08 0.08 21.33
C VAL A 552 20.42 1.14 22.20
N SER A 553 20.62 1.03 23.51
CA SER A 553 20.08 1.98 24.47
C SER A 553 21.09 3.09 24.73
N HIS A 554 20.64 4.33 24.63
CA HIS A 554 21.45 5.51 24.92
C HIS A 554 21.19 6.00 26.35
N HIS A 555 22.17 6.72 26.92
CA HIS A 555 21.97 7.39 28.20
C HIS A 555 20.80 8.39 28.06
N GLY A 556 19.88 8.43 29.02
CA GLY A 556 18.65 9.23 28.92
C GLY A 556 17.43 8.49 28.35
N GLY A 557 17.51 7.18 28.12
CA GLY A 557 16.35 6.31 27.87
C GLY A 557 15.88 6.23 26.41
N SER A 558 16.55 6.89 25.47
CA SER A 558 16.27 6.71 24.05
C SER A 558 16.89 5.41 23.51
N HIS A 559 16.24 4.82 22.52
CA HIS A 559 16.65 3.56 21.92
C HIS A 559 16.78 3.71 20.40
N THR A 560 17.88 3.21 19.84
CA THR A 560 18.09 3.08 18.39
C THR A 560 18.27 1.60 18.03
N PHE A 561 18.33 1.29 16.74
CA PHE A 561 18.53 -0.07 16.26
C PHE A 561 19.66 -0.15 15.25
N GLU A 562 20.58 -1.10 15.45
CA GLU A 562 21.66 -1.38 14.52
C GLU A 562 21.40 -2.70 13.77
N PRO A 563 21.64 -2.75 12.45
CA PRO A 563 21.42 -3.97 11.71
C PRO A 563 22.54 -4.98 12.01
N VAL A 564 22.17 -6.25 12.15
CA VAL A 564 23.08 -7.34 12.52
C VAL A 564 23.36 -8.27 11.34
N ASP A 565 22.39 -8.45 10.45
CA ASP A 565 22.50 -9.40 9.34
C ASP A 565 23.15 -8.80 8.09
N ARG A 566 23.12 -7.48 7.91
CA ARG A 566 23.78 -6.75 6.81
C ARG A 566 23.80 -5.23 7.04
N PRO A 567 24.75 -4.50 6.45
CA PRO A 567 24.67 -3.04 6.40
C PRO A 567 23.49 -2.57 5.53
N VAL A 568 23.10 -1.31 5.70
CA VAL A 568 22.17 -0.63 4.79
C VAL A 568 23.00 -0.09 3.62
N GLU A 569 22.81 -0.67 2.43
CA GLU A 569 23.53 -0.29 1.21
C GLU A 569 22.65 0.56 0.30
N ALA A 570 22.90 1.86 0.32
CA ALA A 570 22.27 2.84 -0.56
C ALA A 570 23.04 2.97 -1.88
N HIS A 571 22.33 3.20 -2.98
CA HIS A 571 22.92 3.53 -4.28
C HIS A 571 22.01 4.52 -5.00
N LEU A 572 22.54 5.19 -6.02
CA LEU A 572 21.71 5.95 -6.94
C LEU A 572 20.98 4.98 -7.87
N ILE A 573 19.67 5.19 -8.02
CA ILE A 573 18.83 4.45 -8.96
C ILE A 573 19.16 4.88 -10.40
N GLU A 574 19.43 6.17 -10.59
CA GLU A 574 19.87 6.80 -11.82
C GLU A 574 20.75 8.01 -11.50
N ARG A 575 21.39 8.57 -12.54
CA ARG A 575 22.17 9.82 -12.47
C ARG A 575 21.38 10.94 -11.78
N PRO A 576 22.03 11.81 -11.00
CA PRO A 576 21.36 12.97 -10.42
C PRO A 576 20.68 13.82 -11.49
N ILE A 577 19.40 14.15 -11.26
CA ILE A 577 18.56 14.89 -12.21
C ILE A 577 18.67 16.36 -11.86
N ARG A 578 19.08 17.20 -12.82
CA ARG A 578 19.23 18.65 -12.62
C ARG A 578 18.13 19.40 -13.34
N ILE A 579 17.41 20.24 -12.61
CA ILE A 579 16.33 21.08 -13.11
C ILE A 579 16.74 22.53 -12.89
N SER A 580 16.98 23.26 -13.99
CA SER A 580 17.35 24.67 -13.93
C SER A 580 16.12 25.56 -13.73
N PRO A 581 16.21 26.63 -12.93
CA PRO A 581 15.08 27.49 -12.63
C PRO A 581 14.58 28.26 -13.86
N ASP A 582 15.40 28.45 -14.89
CA ASP A 582 15.06 29.23 -16.09
C ASP A 582 14.53 28.41 -17.27
N ARG A 583 14.48 27.08 -17.16
CA ARG A 583 14.18 26.19 -18.29
C ARG A 583 12.72 25.87 -18.48
#